data_AF-A0A952L5U6-F1
#
_entry.id   AF-A0A952L5U6-F1
#
_cell.length_a   1.000
_cell.length_b   1.000
_cell.length_c   1.000
_cell.angle_alpha   90.00
_cell.angle_beta   90.00
_cell.angle_gamma   90.00
#
_symmetry.space_group_name_H-M   'P 1'
#
loop_
_entity.id
_entity.type
_entity.pdbx_description
1 polymer ?
#
loop_
_entity_poly.entity_id
_entity_poly.type
_entity_poly.pdbx_seq_one_letter_code
_entity_poly.pdbx_strand_id
1 'polypeptide(L)'
;MTQNIYEAAYGNDINFHAIGPSTIVMSGVYSHTDNSPHNHPNLVNPGLSDPRLNFAKVIYRGGANDVNGNDGSYRGINIERGAGVVQWGDGTHANFFLPSAPSPADPNPPLGKKNAYINLRGGSLAFNYNGPVTLHVGITGGGGGPHRDGSLGTGNVTIMATPGNDVTFAQPQNYNGTTTIGANAILRLGTGTPVPLNYITVNATTGKSTFLQATYSGDASLLTAESPNGAASNAIVNDGQLIVQNTTAAITLSNISGSGSLAHAGAATLTLRNNSYRGTTLLNGGPTWAASANAMGTGDVVNNAALALASDQHELTLGGSFRQGASGQLTLSIAGTSPGVNHDHLSIAGAAVLGGSLVLNLTGSYARGQKLVLIQAAGGLSGAFSSVSSSGATVAAGQDATSFFVTVQ
;
A
#
# COMPACT_ATOMS: atom_id res chain seq x y z
N MET A 1 -6.42 31.28 -10.39
CA MET A 1 -6.94 31.30 -11.78
C MET A 1 -7.20 29.86 -12.17
N THR A 2 -8.42 29.53 -12.57
CA THR A 2 -8.79 28.17 -13.02
C THR A 2 -8.50 28.06 -14.51
N GLN A 3 -7.89 26.95 -14.94
CA GLN A 3 -7.57 26.68 -16.34
C GLN A 3 -7.88 25.22 -16.66
N ASN A 4 -8.42 24.96 -17.84
CA ASN A 4 -8.60 23.60 -18.34
C ASN A 4 -7.27 23.11 -18.94
N ILE A 5 -6.73 22.01 -18.43
CA ILE A 5 -5.48 21.41 -18.91
C ILE A 5 -5.82 20.11 -19.62
N TYR A 6 -5.55 20.07 -20.93
CA TYR A 6 -5.70 18.88 -21.75
C TYR A 6 -4.69 18.92 -22.89
N GLU A 7 -4.36 17.75 -23.44
CA GLU A 7 -3.44 17.64 -24.57
C GLU A 7 -4.11 16.86 -25.71
N ALA A 8 -4.16 17.49 -26.88
CA ALA A 8 -4.68 16.94 -28.14
C ALA A 8 -3.59 16.27 -29.01
N ALA A 9 -2.33 16.29 -28.55
CA ALA A 9 -1.19 15.58 -29.11
C ALA A 9 -0.84 14.32 -28.27
N TYR A 10 -0.06 13.40 -28.85
CA TYR A 10 0.38 12.19 -28.16
C TYR A 10 1.82 12.33 -27.63
N GLY A 11 2.07 11.85 -26.41
CA GLY A 11 3.42 11.51 -25.92
C GLY A 11 4.21 12.56 -25.15
N ASN A 12 3.64 13.72 -24.81
CA ASN A 12 4.33 14.71 -23.97
C ASN A 12 4.12 14.49 -22.47
N ASP A 13 5.08 14.99 -21.71
CA ASP A 13 5.07 14.96 -20.26
C ASP A 13 4.51 16.27 -19.71
N ILE A 14 3.72 16.21 -18.63
CA ILE A 14 3.29 17.38 -17.87
C ILE A 14 4.36 17.67 -16.81
N ASN A 15 4.98 18.84 -16.88
CA ASN A 15 6.04 19.26 -15.96
C ASN A 15 5.53 20.37 -15.03
N PHE A 16 5.57 20.11 -13.72
CA PHE A 16 5.33 21.11 -12.69
C PHE A 16 6.66 21.64 -12.20
N HIS A 17 6.99 22.87 -12.58
CA HIS A 17 8.21 23.56 -12.17
C HIS A 17 8.00 24.41 -10.92
N ALA A 18 9.09 24.98 -10.41
CA ALA A 18 9.06 25.78 -9.21
C ALA A 18 8.15 27.02 -9.33
N ILE A 19 7.19 27.15 -8.42
CA ILE A 19 6.23 28.26 -8.36
C ILE A 19 6.14 28.88 -6.95
N GLY A 20 7.11 28.60 -6.09
CA GLY A 20 7.10 29.01 -4.67
C GLY A 20 6.24 28.07 -3.80
N PRO A 21 5.87 28.48 -2.57
CA PRO A 21 5.08 27.67 -1.62
C PRO A 21 3.58 27.62 -1.99
N SER A 22 3.30 27.39 -3.27
CA SER A 22 1.95 27.42 -3.83
C SER A 22 1.37 26.01 -3.95
N THR A 23 0.05 25.93 -4.05
CA THR A 23 -0.65 24.69 -4.39
C THR A 23 -1.24 24.79 -5.78
N ILE A 24 -0.93 23.82 -6.65
CA ILE A 24 -1.57 23.65 -7.96
C ILE A 24 -2.67 22.63 -7.77
N VAL A 25 -3.93 23.06 -7.82
CA VAL A 25 -5.08 22.15 -7.73
C VAL A 25 -5.52 21.72 -9.12
N MET A 26 -5.54 20.42 -9.33
CA MET A 26 -6.01 19.78 -10.54
C MET A 26 -7.37 19.14 -10.30
N SER A 27 -8.44 19.84 -10.69
CA SER A 27 -9.83 19.37 -10.56
C SER A 27 -10.46 18.89 -11.88
N GLY A 28 -9.73 18.95 -13.00
CA GLY A 28 -10.21 18.47 -14.30
C GLY A 28 -10.34 16.94 -14.40
N VAL A 29 -11.08 16.41 -15.38
CA VAL A 29 -11.38 14.97 -15.44
C VAL A 29 -10.34 14.17 -16.25
N TYR A 30 -9.72 14.80 -17.25
CA TYR A 30 -8.83 14.13 -18.21
C TYR A 30 -7.73 15.08 -18.71
N SER A 31 -6.53 14.57 -19.02
CA SER A 31 -5.52 15.33 -19.79
C SER A 31 -5.27 14.75 -21.17
N HIS A 32 -5.96 13.67 -21.53
CA HIS A 32 -6.08 13.21 -22.90
C HIS A 32 -7.51 13.37 -23.35
N THR A 33 -7.68 13.67 -24.64
CA THR A 33 -8.97 13.85 -25.28
C THR A 33 -8.93 13.14 -26.62
N ASP A 34 -9.87 12.22 -26.81
CA ASP A 34 -10.15 11.60 -28.11
C ASP A 34 -11.36 12.27 -28.80
N ASN A 35 -11.92 13.32 -28.19
CA ASN A 35 -12.90 14.23 -28.79
C ASN A 35 -12.25 15.41 -29.52
N SER A 36 -10.92 15.50 -29.53
CA SER A 36 -10.16 16.47 -30.33
C SER A 36 -9.55 15.80 -31.56
N PRO A 37 -9.59 16.43 -32.74
CA PRO A 37 -8.75 16.00 -33.85
C PRO A 37 -7.26 16.08 -33.45
N HIS A 38 -6.43 15.18 -34.01
CA HIS A 38 -5.01 15.13 -33.68
C HIS A 38 -4.32 16.47 -33.93
N ASN A 39 -3.53 16.94 -32.96
CA ASN A 39 -2.86 18.25 -32.99
C ASN A 39 -3.80 19.48 -33.10
N HIS A 40 -5.12 19.30 -33.00
CA HIS A 40 -6.10 20.37 -33.06
C HIS A 40 -7.02 20.31 -31.83
N PRO A 41 -6.75 21.12 -30.79
CA PRO A 41 -7.52 21.08 -29.56
C PRO A 41 -9.00 21.43 -29.79
N ASN A 42 -9.92 20.57 -29.36
CA ASN A 42 -11.34 20.90 -29.28
C ASN A 42 -11.59 21.74 -28.02
N LEU A 43 -11.53 23.06 -28.17
CA LEU A 43 -11.73 24.03 -27.08
C LEU A 43 -13.15 24.00 -26.47
N VAL A 44 -14.11 23.37 -27.15
CA VAL A 44 -15.52 23.32 -26.73
C VAL A 44 -15.84 22.03 -25.96
N ASN A 45 -15.25 20.90 -26.36
CA ASN A 45 -15.45 19.61 -25.70
C ASN A 45 -14.14 18.78 -25.68
N PRO A 46 -13.17 19.13 -24.81
CA PRO A 46 -11.91 18.42 -24.69
C PRO A 46 -12.00 17.16 -23.79
N GLY A 47 -13.19 16.57 -23.62
CA GLY A 47 -13.38 15.38 -22.79
C GLY A 47 -12.92 14.08 -23.47
N LEU A 48 -13.07 12.96 -22.75
CA LEU A 48 -13.04 11.62 -23.35
C LEU A 48 -14.41 11.24 -23.90
N SER A 49 -14.44 10.56 -25.03
CA SER A 49 -15.65 9.96 -25.59
C SER A 49 -16.09 8.70 -24.81
N ASP A 50 -15.19 8.12 -24.01
CA ASP A 50 -15.43 6.98 -23.12
C ASP A 50 -14.51 7.08 -21.90
N PRO A 51 -15.05 7.18 -20.66
CA PRO A 51 -14.24 7.24 -19.45
C PRO A 51 -13.28 6.07 -19.24
N ARG A 52 -13.54 4.89 -19.83
CA ARG A 52 -12.67 3.69 -19.72
C ARG A 52 -11.30 3.91 -20.36
N LEU A 53 -11.18 4.88 -21.27
CA LEU A 53 -9.91 5.24 -21.92
C LEU A 53 -8.87 5.78 -20.94
N ASN A 54 -9.28 6.21 -19.75
CA ASN A 54 -8.34 6.54 -18.67
C ASN A 54 -7.48 5.35 -18.23
N PHE A 55 -8.05 4.15 -18.24
CA PHE A 55 -7.41 2.95 -17.67
C PHE A 55 -6.78 2.05 -18.73
N ALA A 56 -6.69 2.52 -19.98
CA ALA A 56 -6.29 1.72 -21.11
C ALA A 56 -5.32 2.47 -22.00
N LYS A 57 -4.34 1.74 -22.56
CA LYS A 57 -3.52 2.30 -23.63
C LYS A 57 -4.37 2.46 -24.88
N VAL A 58 -4.67 3.70 -25.25
CA VAL A 58 -5.42 4.05 -26.45
C VAL A 58 -4.47 4.19 -27.63
N ILE A 59 -4.78 3.54 -28.75
CA ILE A 59 -4.04 3.65 -30.01
C ILE A 59 -5.02 4.09 -31.09
N TYR A 60 -4.74 5.19 -31.76
CA TYR A 60 -5.55 5.65 -32.90
C TYR A 60 -5.07 4.99 -34.20
N ARG A 61 -5.99 4.53 -35.06
CA ARG A 61 -5.66 3.94 -36.38
C ARG A 61 -6.65 4.35 -37.48
N GLY A 62 -6.18 4.47 -38.71
CA GLY A 62 -7.05 4.50 -39.91
C GLY A 62 -7.99 5.71 -40.06
N GLY A 63 -7.63 6.87 -39.52
CA GLY A 63 -8.31 8.16 -39.80
C GLY A 63 -7.41 9.14 -40.56
N ALA A 64 -7.88 10.34 -40.87
CA ALA A 64 -7.07 11.38 -41.55
C ALA A 64 -5.74 11.72 -40.83
N ASN A 65 -5.61 11.31 -39.57
CA ASN A 65 -4.46 11.53 -38.69
C ASN A 65 -3.53 10.30 -38.56
N ASP A 66 -3.70 9.25 -39.38
CA ASP A 66 -2.95 7.97 -39.32
C ASP A 66 -1.49 8.06 -39.79
N VAL A 67 -0.99 9.25 -40.14
CA VAL A 67 0.34 9.47 -40.72
C VAL A 67 1.51 9.08 -39.83
N ASN A 68 1.30 8.82 -38.53
CA ASN A 68 2.37 8.52 -37.57
C ASN A 68 2.37 7.10 -36.98
N GLY A 69 1.35 6.26 -37.25
CA GLY A 69 1.39 4.80 -37.08
C GLY A 69 1.79 4.19 -35.71
N ASN A 70 2.06 4.97 -34.66
CA ASN A 70 2.62 4.47 -33.40
C ASN A 70 2.19 5.26 -32.14
N ASP A 71 1.16 6.10 -32.24
CA ASP A 71 0.77 7.06 -31.20
C ASP A 71 -0.14 6.44 -30.13
N GLY A 72 0.44 6.14 -28.95
CA GLY A 72 -0.29 5.66 -27.78
C GLY A 72 -0.65 6.79 -26.81
N SER A 73 -1.80 6.72 -26.14
CA SER A 73 -2.10 7.58 -24.99
C SER A 73 -1.12 7.26 -23.87
N TYR A 74 -0.04 8.03 -23.77
CA TYR A 74 0.92 7.99 -22.68
C TYR A 74 1.15 9.40 -22.16
N ARG A 75 1.19 9.56 -20.84
CA ARG A 75 1.50 10.81 -20.16
C ARG A 75 2.49 10.52 -19.04
N GLY A 76 3.65 11.19 -19.07
CA GLY A 76 4.50 11.31 -17.90
C GLY A 76 4.10 12.54 -17.09
N ILE A 77 4.18 12.44 -15.77
CA ILE A 77 4.00 13.56 -14.85
C ILE A 77 5.33 13.79 -14.16
N ASN A 78 5.91 14.99 -14.24
CA ASN A 78 7.10 15.37 -13.48
C ASN A 78 6.73 16.47 -12.48
N ILE A 79 6.94 16.20 -11.19
CA ILE A 79 6.72 17.16 -10.10
C ILE A 79 8.09 17.57 -9.57
N GLU A 80 8.57 18.72 -10.05
CA GLU A 80 9.92 19.20 -9.79
C GLU A 80 10.07 19.83 -8.40
N ARG A 81 11.32 19.88 -7.93
CA ARG A 81 11.69 20.62 -6.72
C ARG A 81 11.16 22.06 -6.80
N GLY A 82 10.52 22.50 -5.72
CA GLY A 82 10.00 23.86 -5.60
C GLY A 82 8.63 24.08 -6.26
N ALA A 83 8.03 23.05 -6.88
CA ALA A 83 6.67 23.12 -7.41
C ALA A 83 5.59 23.27 -6.32
N GLY A 84 5.98 23.25 -5.04
CA GLY A 84 5.06 23.26 -3.92
C GLY A 84 4.29 21.95 -3.84
N VAL A 85 2.96 22.04 -3.71
CA VAL A 85 2.05 20.89 -3.68
C VAL A 85 1.27 20.84 -4.98
N VAL A 86 1.41 19.75 -5.73
CA VAL A 86 0.49 19.41 -6.82
C VAL A 86 -0.62 18.56 -6.23
N GLN A 87 -1.83 19.09 -6.18
CA GLN A 87 -3.00 18.41 -5.65
C GLN A 87 -3.87 17.89 -6.78
N TRP A 88 -4.27 16.64 -6.71
CA TRP A 88 -5.21 15.99 -7.61
C TRP A 88 -6.56 15.82 -6.92
N GLY A 89 -7.61 16.29 -7.57
CA GLY A 89 -8.91 16.50 -6.96
C GLY A 89 -8.97 17.77 -6.10
N ASP A 90 -10.18 18.22 -5.81
CA ASP A 90 -10.48 19.39 -4.97
C ASP A 90 -11.35 19.06 -3.75
N GLY A 91 -11.58 17.77 -3.51
CA GLY A 91 -12.40 17.27 -2.42
C GLY A 91 -13.90 17.27 -2.71
N THR A 92 -14.34 17.61 -3.93
CA THR A 92 -15.76 17.66 -4.29
C THR A 92 -16.21 16.54 -5.23
N HIS A 93 -15.26 15.78 -5.80
CA HIS A 93 -15.54 14.66 -6.70
C HIS A 93 -14.39 13.64 -6.71
N ALA A 94 -14.65 12.44 -7.26
CA ALA A 94 -13.66 11.38 -7.51
C ALA A 94 -13.22 11.29 -8.99
N ASN A 95 -13.44 12.36 -9.76
CA ASN A 95 -13.35 12.33 -11.23
C ASN A 95 -11.99 12.72 -11.82
N PHE A 96 -11.04 13.26 -11.05
CA PHE A 96 -9.72 13.60 -11.60
C PHE A 96 -8.91 12.32 -11.85
N PHE A 97 -8.39 12.14 -13.06
CA PHE A 97 -7.56 10.99 -13.41
C PHE A 97 -6.44 11.39 -14.38
N LEU A 98 -5.21 10.87 -14.16
CA LEU A 98 -4.12 10.51 -15.11
C LEU A 98 -2.99 9.76 -14.39
N PRO A 99 -2.14 8.93 -15.04
CA PRO A 99 -1.88 8.80 -16.48
C PRO A 99 -2.34 7.48 -17.12
N SER A 100 -2.42 7.53 -18.46
CA SER A 100 -3.30 6.81 -19.41
C SER A 100 -3.13 5.30 -19.62
N ALA A 101 -2.42 4.58 -18.75
CA ALA A 101 -2.40 3.11 -18.71
C ALA A 101 -1.69 2.64 -17.44
N PRO A 102 -2.04 1.47 -16.88
CA PRO A 102 -1.27 0.85 -15.83
C PRO A 102 0.23 0.73 -16.16
N SER A 103 1.09 0.91 -15.17
CA SER A 103 2.56 0.86 -15.31
C SER A 103 3.16 -0.10 -14.28
N PRO A 104 3.99 -1.09 -14.67
CA PRO A 104 4.70 -1.16 -15.95
C PRO A 104 3.90 -1.88 -17.04
N ALA A 105 3.52 -1.18 -18.12
CA ALA A 105 2.95 -1.82 -19.31
C ALA A 105 3.98 -2.71 -20.03
N ASP A 106 5.27 -2.35 -19.92
CA ASP A 106 6.43 -3.13 -20.36
C ASP A 106 7.65 -2.78 -19.46
N PRO A 107 8.31 -3.75 -18.80
CA PRO A 107 9.50 -3.48 -17.98
C PRO A 107 10.73 -3.03 -18.79
N ASN A 108 10.80 -3.33 -20.09
CA ASN A 108 11.91 -2.96 -20.98
C ASN A 108 11.36 -2.41 -22.33
N PRO A 109 10.65 -1.27 -22.31
CA PRO A 109 10.05 -0.78 -23.54
C PRO A 109 11.15 -0.38 -24.54
N PRO A 110 11.04 -0.76 -25.84
CA PRO A 110 11.98 -0.33 -26.87
C PRO A 110 12.14 1.19 -26.90
N LEU A 111 13.30 1.68 -27.35
CA LEU A 111 13.58 3.11 -27.48
C LEU A 111 12.44 3.83 -28.25
N GLY A 112 11.81 4.82 -27.61
CA GLY A 112 10.64 5.53 -28.16
C GLY A 112 9.28 5.01 -27.69
N LYS A 113 9.22 3.90 -26.95
CA LYS A 113 8.01 3.44 -26.24
C LYS A 113 8.13 3.83 -24.76
N LYS A 114 7.17 4.62 -24.24
CA LYS A 114 7.15 5.09 -22.84
C LYS A 114 6.01 4.40 -22.09
N ASN A 115 6.22 4.09 -20.81
CA ASN A 115 5.11 3.81 -19.90
C ASN A 115 4.57 5.12 -19.31
N ALA A 116 3.34 5.11 -18.81
CA ALA A 116 2.87 6.15 -17.90
C ALA A 116 3.70 6.14 -16.61
N TYR A 117 3.98 7.32 -16.06
CA TYR A 117 4.73 7.45 -14.81
C TYR A 117 4.38 8.74 -14.08
N ILE A 118 4.58 8.73 -12.76
CA ILE A 118 4.60 9.92 -11.93
C ILE A 118 6.00 10.02 -11.34
N ASN A 119 6.70 11.12 -11.62
CA ASN A 119 8.04 11.37 -11.16
C ASN A 119 8.03 12.45 -10.07
N LEU A 120 8.48 12.09 -8.87
CA LEU A 120 8.71 13.04 -7.78
C LEU A 120 10.19 13.43 -7.77
N ARG A 121 10.49 14.68 -8.12
CA ARG A 121 11.86 15.24 -8.16
C ARG A 121 12.05 16.32 -7.09
N GLY A 122 11.50 16.10 -5.91
CA GLY A 122 11.60 16.96 -4.74
C GLY A 122 10.35 17.81 -4.46
N GLY A 123 9.30 17.69 -5.27
CA GLY A 123 8.00 18.32 -4.98
C GLY A 123 7.05 17.39 -4.22
N SER A 124 5.84 17.87 -3.90
CA SER A 124 4.83 17.09 -3.16
C SER A 124 3.59 16.82 -4.00
N LEU A 125 3.03 15.62 -3.85
CA LEU A 125 1.77 15.22 -4.46
C LEU A 125 0.69 15.04 -3.38
N ALA A 126 -0.49 15.60 -3.60
CA ALA A 126 -1.63 15.39 -2.73
C ALA A 126 -2.82 14.83 -3.51
N PHE A 127 -3.54 13.88 -2.92
CA PHE A 127 -4.78 13.32 -3.44
C PHE A 127 -5.94 13.81 -2.57
N ASN A 128 -6.92 14.48 -3.17
CA ASN A 128 -8.04 15.11 -2.49
C ASN A 128 -9.35 14.79 -3.21
N TYR A 129 -9.91 13.62 -2.96
CA TYR A 129 -11.19 13.16 -3.52
C TYR A 129 -12.24 12.99 -2.43
N ASN A 130 -13.50 12.83 -2.81
CA ASN A 130 -14.60 12.50 -1.89
C ASN A 130 -15.21 11.11 -2.14
N GLY A 131 -14.46 10.27 -2.84
CA GLY A 131 -14.84 8.90 -3.17
C GLY A 131 -13.63 8.06 -3.56
N PRO A 132 -13.84 6.76 -3.84
CA PRO A 132 -12.76 5.84 -4.14
C PRO A 132 -12.10 6.13 -5.49
N VAL A 133 -10.78 6.10 -5.50
CA VAL A 133 -9.96 6.21 -6.70
C VAL A 133 -8.83 5.18 -6.69
N THR A 134 -8.47 4.67 -7.86
CA THR A 134 -7.36 3.72 -8.01
C THR A 134 -6.28 4.30 -8.89
N LEU A 135 -5.09 4.41 -8.31
CA LEU A 135 -3.88 4.80 -9.00
C LEU A 135 -3.21 3.56 -9.60
N HIS A 136 -3.35 3.42 -10.91
CA HIS A 136 -2.77 2.31 -11.67
C HIS A 136 -1.31 2.52 -12.08
N VAL A 137 -0.67 3.60 -11.62
CA VAL A 137 0.69 3.98 -12.01
C VAL A 137 1.55 4.18 -10.77
N GLY A 138 2.78 3.67 -10.81
CA GLY A 138 3.76 3.90 -9.75
C GLY A 138 4.28 5.33 -9.73
N ILE A 139 4.53 5.84 -8.52
CA ILE A 139 5.29 7.06 -8.24
C ILE A 139 6.79 6.70 -8.12
N THR A 140 7.66 7.41 -8.83
CA THR A 140 9.06 7.02 -9.12
C THR A 140 9.99 8.24 -9.19
N GLY A 141 11.30 8.04 -9.45
CA GLY A 141 12.27 9.11 -9.76
C GLY A 141 12.69 9.20 -11.24
N GLY A 142 12.32 8.20 -12.03
CA GLY A 142 12.86 7.95 -13.37
C GLY A 142 11.82 8.10 -14.47
N GLY A 143 12.20 8.70 -15.61
CA GLY A 143 11.32 8.83 -16.76
C GLY A 143 11.18 7.50 -17.52
N GLY A 144 9.96 7.01 -17.71
CA GLY A 144 9.66 5.85 -18.56
C GLY A 144 9.00 4.64 -17.89
N GLY A 145 8.50 4.80 -16.66
CA GLY A 145 7.87 3.73 -15.87
C GLY A 145 8.62 3.47 -14.56
N PRO A 146 8.25 2.45 -13.78
CA PRO A 146 8.76 2.25 -12.43
C PRO A 146 10.26 1.90 -12.37
N HIS A 147 10.89 1.58 -13.52
CA HIS A 147 12.20 0.93 -13.56
C HIS A 147 13.15 1.33 -14.69
N ARG A 148 12.87 2.34 -15.53
CA ARG A 148 13.73 2.59 -16.72
C ARG A 148 15.20 2.90 -16.38
N ASP A 149 15.44 3.50 -15.21
CA ASP A 149 16.78 3.62 -14.60
C ASP A 149 16.81 3.17 -13.12
N GLY A 150 15.68 2.70 -12.58
CA GLY A 150 15.53 2.31 -11.17
C GLY A 150 15.60 3.46 -10.16
N SER A 151 15.63 4.72 -10.63
CA SER A 151 15.81 5.87 -9.73
C SER A 151 14.62 6.07 -8.80
N LEU A 152 14.94 6.39 -7.56
CA LEU A 152 13.97 6.66 -6.50
C LEU A 152 13.42 8.08 -6.64
N GLY A 153 12.11 8.21 -6.55
CA GLY A 153 11.47 9.52 -6.41
C GLY A 153 11.90 10.16 -5.09
N THR A 154 11.83 11.48 -5.02
CA THR A 154 12.01 12.22 -3.77
C THR A 154 10.87 13.20 -3.61
N GLY A 155 10.18 13.18 -2.47
CA GLY A 155 9.00 14.03 -2.28
C GLY A 155 7.98 13.40 -1.36
N ASN A 156 7.03 14.21 -0.90
CA ASN A 156 5.97 13.76 0.00
C ASN A 156 4.70 13.45 -0.77
N VAL A 157 3.95 12.47 -0.28
CA VAL A 157 2.63 12.12 -0.79
C VAL A 157 1.62 12.26 0.33
N THR A 158 0.50 12.94 0.06
CA THR A 158 -0.56 13.15 1.06
C THR A 158 -1.90 12.64 0.53
N ILE A 159 -2.57 11.77 1.27
CA ILE A 159 -3.99 11.48 1.11
C ILE A 159 -4.73 12.43 2.04
N MET A 160 -5.37 13.47 1.48
CA MET A 160 -5.97 14.56 2.24
C MET A 160 -7.13 14.07 3.12
N ALA A 161 -7.37 14.75 4.25
CA ALA A 161 -8.36 14.41 5.28
C ALA A 161 -9.85 14.58 4.86
N THR A 162 -10.12 14.60 3.56
CA THR A 162 -11.45 14.77 3.01
C THR A 162 -12.28 13.50 3.27
N PRO A 163 -13.49 13.62 3.85
CA PRO A 163 -14.36 12.47 4.06
C PRO A 163 -14.61 11.72 2.75
N GLY A 164 -14.42 10.39 2.78
CA GLY A 164 -14.59 9.53 1.60
C GLY A 164 -13.39 9.48 0.67
N ASN A 165 -12.29 10.19 0.95
CA ASN A 165 -11.05 10.08 0.19
C ASN A 165 -10.42 8.69 0.39
N ASP A 166 -10.69 7.77 -0.53
CA ASP A 166 -10.22 6.38 -0.50
C ASP A 166 -9.31 6.14 -1.71
N VAL A 167 -8.00 6.16 -1.48
CA VAL A 167 -7.00 6.06 -2.56
C VAL A 167 -6.37 4.67 -2.53
N THR A 168 -6.43 3.97 -3.66
CA THR A 168 -5.77 2.68 -3.86
C THR A 168 -4.53 2.83 -4.72
N PHE A 169 -3.37 2.44 -4.20
CA PHE A 169 -2.19 2.19 -5.02
C PHE A 169 -2.28 0.77 -5.57
N ALA A 170 -2.32 0.65 -6.89
CA ALA A 170 -2.45 -0.65 -7.60
C ALA A 170 -1.14 -1.11 -8.23
N GLN A 171 -0.03 -0.47 -7.86
CA GLN A 171 1.32 -0.72 -8.38
C GLN A 171 2.37 -0.41 -7.30
N PRO A 172 3.59 -0.97 -7.42
CA PRO A 172 4.73 -0.59 -6.58
C PRO A 172 4.99 0.92 -6.60
N GLN A 173 5.13 1.52 -5.42
CA GLN A 173 5.55 2.91 -5.26
C GLN A 173 7.03 2.95 -4.86
N ASN A 174 7.79 3.79 -5.54
CA ASN A 174 9.25 3.83 -5.48
C ASN A 174 9.77 5.26 -5.26
N TYR A 175 9.44 5.85 -4.12
CA TYR A 175 9.87 7.19 -3.74
C TYR A 175 10.28 7.25 -2.26
N ASN A 176 11.25 8.12 -1.97
CA ASN A 176 11.68 8.48 -0.63
C ASN A 176 10.98 9.76 -0.19
N GLY A 177 10.40 9.74 1.01
CA GLY A 177 9.69 10.85 1.61
C GLY A 177 8.66 10.38 2.64
N THR A 178 7.83 11.31 3.10
CA THR A 178 6.73 11.01 4.02
C THR A 178 5.44 10.76 3.26
N THR A 179 4.76 9.66 3.58
CA THR A 179 3.37 9.42 3.17
C THR A 179 2.45 9.81 4.30
N THR A 180 1.55 10.77 4.06
CA THR A 180 0.57 11.22 5.07
C THR A 180 -0.81 10.73 4.69
N ILE A 181 -1.54 10.15 5.64
CA ILE A 181 -2.95 9.75 5.50
C ILE A 181 -3.74 10.61 6.50
N GLY A 182 -4.48 11.58 5.98
CA GLY A 182 -5.26 12.49 6.81
C GLY A 182 -6.42 11.79 7.53
N ALA A 183 -6.91 12.42 8.59
CA ALA A 183 -8.10 11.94 9.30
C ALA A 183 -9.28 11.73 8.33
N ASN A 184 -10.04 10.65 8.49
CA ASN A 184 -11.15 10.23 7.61
C ASN A 184 -10.76 9.78 6.19
N ALA A 185 -9.47 9.70 5.87
CA ALA A 185 -9.00 9.18 4.59
C ALA A 185 -8.55 7.71 4.71
N ILE A 186 -8.55 7.02 3.57
CA ILE A 186 -8.10 5.64 3.45
C ILE A 186 -6.99 5.58 2.39
N LEU A 187 -5.87 4.96 2.74
CA LEU A 187 -4.87 4.51 1.78
C LEU A 187 -4.90 2.98 1.71
N ARG A 188 -5.08 2.45 0.50
CA ARG A 188 -5.00 1.01 0.21
C ARG A 188 -3.73 0.70 -0.56
N LEU A 189 -2.92 -0.22 -0.03
CA LEU A 189 -1.78 -0.79 -0.74
C LEU A 189 -2.23 -2.11 -1.37
N GLY A 190 -2.31 -2.10 -2.70
CA GLY A 190 -2.81 -3.20 -3.49
C GLY A 190 -4.33 -3.15 -3.65
N THR A 191 -4.79 -3.73 -4.75
CA THR A 191 -6.22 -3.80 -5.12
C THR A 191 -6.93 -5.03 -4.55
N GLY A 192 -6.19 -6.03 -4.06
CA GLY A 192 -6.74 -7.30 -3.61
C GLY A 192 -7.15 -8.24 -4.76
N THR A 193 -7.08 -7.80 -6.01
CA THR A 193 -7.45 -8.58 -7.18
C THR A 193 -6.55 -8.22 -8.37
N PRO A 194 -6.27 -9.15 -9.28
CA PRO A 194 -5.51 -8.83 -10.49
C PRO A 194 -6.12 -7.68 -11.30
N VAL A 195 -5.27 -6.81 -11.83
CA VAL A 195 -5.64 -5.61 -12.60
C VAL A 195 -5.39 -5.85 -14.09
N PRO A 196 -6.41 -5.77 -14.96
CA PRO A 196 -6.23 -5.91 -16.40
C PRO A 196 -5.60 -4.65 -17.01
N LEU A 197 -4.68 -4.85 -17.96
CA LEU A 197 -4.22 -3.82 -18.88
C LEU A 197 -4.89 -4.04 -20.23
N ASN A 198 -5.82 -3.14 -20.55
CA ASN A 198 -6.49 -3.15 -21.83
C ASN A 198 -5.80 -2.20 -22.82
N TYR A 199 -5.69 -2.64 -24.06
CA TYR A 199 -5.36 -1.82 -25.21
C TYR A 199 -6.66 -1.53 -25.95
N ILE A 200 -6.95 -0.25 -26.16
CA ILE A 200 -8.13 0.19 -26.90
C ILE A 200 -7.65 0.77 -28.22
N THR A 201 -8.03 0.15 -29.33
CA THR A 201 -7.81 0.73 -30.65
C THR A 201 -9.05 1.54 -31.03
N VAL A 202 -8.85 2.79 -31.40
CA VAL A 202 -9.91 3.66 -31.92
C VAL A 202 -9.65 3.81 -33.42
N ASN A 203 -10.58 3.33 -34.24
CA ASN A 203 -10.52 3.46 -35.69
C ASN A 203 -11.71 4.28 -36.20
N ALA A 204 -11.43 5.27 -37.06
CA ALA A 204 -12.45 6.17 -37.60
C ALA A 204 -13.52 5.44 -38.44
N THR A 205 -13.17 4.32 -39.05
CA THR A 205 -14.02 3.55 -39.98
C THR A 205 -14.65 2.33 -39.30
N THR A 206 -13.91 1.62 -38.44
CA THR A 206 -14.36 0.37 -37.81
C THR A 206 -14.76 0.49 -36.34
N GLY A 207 -14.65 1.69 -35.76
CA GLY A 207 -15.05 1.96 -34.37
C GLY A 207 -13.98 1.55 -33.35
N LYS A 208 -14.41 1.32 -32.10
CA LYS A 208 -13.52 0.98 -30.97
C LYS A 208 -13.41 -0.53 -30.79
N SER A 209 -12.18 -1.04 -30.63
CA SER A 209 -11.92 -2.42 -30.21
C SER A 209 -11.07 -2.45 -28.94
N THR A 210 -11.34 -3.39 -28.04
CA THR A 210 -10.60 -3.58 -26.78
C THR A 210 -9.93 -4.93 -26.78
N PHE A 211 -8.65 -4.97 -26.42
CA PHE A 211 -7.84 -6.18 -26.30
C PHE A 211 -7.17 -6.22 -24.93
N LEU A 212 -7.21 -7.35 -24.24
CA LEU A 212 -6.46 -7.54 -23.00
C LEU A 212 -4.99 -7.79 -23.35
N GLN A 213 -4.13 -6.84 -23.01
CA GLN A 213 -2.70 -6.94 -23.26
C GLN A 213 -1.98 -7.76 -22.18
N ALA A 214 -2.34 -7.53 -20.92
CA ALA A 214 -1.70 -8.17 -19.76
C ALA A 214 -2.62 -8.12 -18.54
N THR A 215 -2.28 -8.90 -17.53
CA THR A 215 -2.89 -8.84 -16.20
C THR A 215 -1.78 -8.71 -15.16
N TYR A 216 -1.86 -7.69 -14.32
CA TYR A 216 -0.94 -7.47 -13.20
C TYR A 216 -1.55 -8.00 -11.91
N SER A 217 -0.73 -8.34 -10.92
CA SER A 217 -1.24 -8.74 -9.60
C SER A 217 -2.10 -7.65 -8.95
N GLY A 218 -1.83 -6.38 -9.28
CA GLY A 218 -2.45 -5.24 -8.62
C GLY A 218 -1.92 -4.99 -7.21
N ASP A 219 -0.79 -5.64 -6.86
CA ASP A 219 -0.08 -5.45 -5.61
C ASP A 219 0.71 -4.13 -5.62
N ALA A 220 0.94 -3.56 -4.44
CA ALA A 220 1.68 -2.32 -4.27
C ALA A 220 2.86 -2.47 -3.30
N SER A 221 3.68 -1.43 -3.27
CA SER A 221 4.75 -1.25 -2.30
C SER A 221 4.74 0.18 -1.81
N LEU A 222 5.38 0.42 -0.68
CA LEU A 222 5.68 1.75 -0.19
C LEU A 222 7.03 1.70 0.51
N LEU A 223 7.91 2.66 0.21
CA LEU A 223 9.20 2.71 0.88
C LEU A 223 9.04 3.31 2.27
N THR A 224 9.50 2.57 3.28
CA THR A 224 9.63 3.00 4.67
C THR A 224 11.07 2.80 5.13
N ALA A 225 11.44 3.28 6.33
CA ALA A 225 12.81 3.27 6.83
C ALA A 225 13.52 1.90 6.74
N GLU A 226 12.79 0.80 6.93
CA GLU A 226 13.32 -0.57 6.90
C GLU A 226 12.93 -1.38 5.66
N SER A 227 12.27 -0.74 4.70
CA SER A 227 12.04 -1.39 3.40
C SER A 227 13.34 -1.45 2.58
N PRO A 228 13.50 -2.45 1.69
CA PRO A 228 14.59 -2.45 0.72
C PRO A 228 14.61 -1.14 -0.08
N ASN A 229 15.77 -0.48 -0.13
CA ASN A 229 15.98 0.84 -0.78
C ASN A 229 15.27 2.04 -0.13
N GLY A 230 14.63 1.86 1.03
CA GLY A 230 14.06 2.96 1.79
C GLY A 230 15.13 3.81 2.48
N ALA A 231 14.94 5.13 2.48
CA ALA A 231 15.75 6.03 3.30
C ALA A 231 15.28 6.00 4.76
N ALA A 232 16.20 6.18 5.72
CA ALA A 232 15.87 6.20 7.16
C ALA A 232 14.82 7.28 7.54
N SER A 233 14.73 8.35 6.75
CA SER A 233 13.73 9.42 6.92
C SER A 233 12.34 9.07 6.37
N ASN A 234 12.19 7.96 5.64
CA ASN A 234 10.91 7.57 5.08
C ASN A 234 9.96 7.17 6.22
N ALA A 235 8.75 7.71 6.17
CA ALA A 235 7.78 7.56 7.23
C ALA A 235 6.37 7.47 6.68
N ILE A 236 5.48 6.86 7.45
CA ILE A 236 4.03 6.95 7.25
C ILE A 236 3.45 7.69 8.44
N VAL A 237 2.79 8.83 8.19
CA VAL A 237 1.97 9.53 9.18
C VAL A 237 0.53 9.16 8.91
N ASN A 238 -0.03 8.26 9.71
CA ASN A 238 -1.37 7.70 9.53
C ASN A 238 -2.32 8.23 10.60
N ASP A 239 -3.18 9.19 10.25
CA ASP A 239 -4.30 9.65 11.07
C ASP A 239 -5.66 9.17 10.54
N GLY A 240 -5.67 8.45 9.42
CA GLY A 240 -6.85 7.83 8.82
C GLY A 240 -6.81 6.30 8.94
N GLN A 241 -6.81 5.64 7.79
CA GLN A 241 -6.70 4.18 7.71
C GLN A 241 -5.69 3.76 6.64
N LEU A 242 -4.79 2.85 7.01
CA LEU A 242 -3.91 2.15 6.08
C LEU A 242 -4.39 0.70 5.93
N ILE A 243 -4.68 0.27 4.70
CA ILE A 243 -5.12 -1.10 4.41
C ILE A 243 -4.12 -1.76 3.47
N VAL A 244 -3.55 -2.91 3.87
CA VAL A 244 -2.65 -3.72 3.05
C VAL A 244 -3.42 -4.90 2.45
N GLN A 245 -3.61 -4.87 1.14
CA GLN A 245 -4.42 -5.81 0.36
C GLN A 245 -3.62 -6.60 -0.68
N ASN A 246 -2.29 -6.57 -0.62
CA ASN A 246 -1.45 -7.37 -1.53
C ASN A 246 -1.83 -8.86 -1.48
N THR A 247 -1.85 -9.49 -2.64
CA THR A 247 -2.26 -10.88 -2.85
C THR A 247 -1.06 -11.81 -2.97
N THR A 248 0.02 -11.36 -3.61
CA THR A 248 1.21 -12.19 -3.86
C THR A 248 2.50 -11.57 -3.36
N ALA A 249 2.68 -10.26 -3.49
CA ALA A 249 3.90 -9.56 -3.11
C ALA A 249 3.92 -9.24 -1.62
N ALA A 250 4.88 -9.84 -0.91
CA ALA A 250 5.15 -9.50 0.49
C ALA A 250 5.58 -8.04 0.63
N ILE A 251 5.27 -7.43 1.78
CA ILE A 251 5.62 -6.04 2.06
C ILE A 251 6.12 -5.87 3.50
N THR A 252 7.18 -5.07 3.67
CA THR A 252 7.69 -4.64 4.98
C THR A 252 7.37 -3.17 5.17
N LEU A 253 6.69 -2.84 6.27
CA LEU A 253 6.36 -1.47 6.64
C LEU A 253 6.91 -1.13 8.03
N SER A 254 7.41 0.08 8.16
CA SER A 254 8.03 0.60 9.37
C SER A 254 7.86 2.10 9.52
N ASN A 255 8.25 2.64 10.68
CA ASN A 255 8.19 4.07 10.96
C ASN A 255 6.79 4.67 10.70
N ILE A 256 5.77 3.91 11.09
CA ILE A 256 4.37 4.35 11.03
C ILE A 256 4.02 5.03 12.35
N SER A 257 3.48 6.24 12.25
CA SER A 257 3.04 7.07 13.38
C SER A 257 1.61 7.57 13.16
N GLY A 258 1.07 8.31 14.12
CA GLY A 258 -0.28 8.92 14.03
C GLY A 258 -1.35 8.16 14.81
N SER A 259 -2.60 8.62 14.67
CA SER A 259 -3.76 8.11 15.41
C SER A 259 -4.59 7.07 14.66
N GLY A 260 -4.30 6.88 13.38
CA GLY A 260 -5.04 6.04 12.45
C GLY A 260 -4.83 4.54 12.64
N SER A 261 -5.72 3.77 12.01
CA SER A 261 -5.74 2.30 12.07
C SER A 261 -4.93 1.65 10.95
N LEU A 262 -4.50 0.41 11.18
CA LEU A 262 -3.84 -0.44 10.18
C LEU A 262 -4.65 -1.73 10.01
N ALA A 263 -4.94 -2.12 8.78
CA ALA A 263 -5.58 -3.39 8.48
C ALA A 263 -4.75 -4.21 7.48
N HIS A 264 -4.50 -5.46 7.80
CA HIS A 264 -3.99 -6.43 6.84
C HIS A 264 -5.14 -7.31 6.35
N ALA A 265 -5.49 -7.17 5.07
CA ALA A 265 -6.63 -7.83 4.44
C ALA A 265 -6.25 -8.71 3.24
N GLY A 266 -5.07 -8.49 2.64
CA GLY A 266 -4.57 -9.27 1.51
C GLY A 266 -3.94 -10.60 1.91
N ALA A 267 -3.78 -11.52 0.96
CA ALA A 267 -3.22 -12.86 1.22
C ALA A 267 -1.68 -12.90 1.33
N ALA A 268 -0.98 -11.88 0.83
CA ALA A 268 0.47 -11.82 0.88
C ALA A 268 0.98 -11.53 2.30
N THR A 269 2.21 -11.93 2.59
CA THR A 269 2.84 -11.66 3.89
C THR A 269 3.04 -10.17 4.16
N LEU A 270 2.63 -9.71 5.35
CA LEU A 270 2.97 -8.39 5.89
C LEU A 270 4.02 -8.52 7.00
N THR A 271 5.09 -7.75 6.93
CA THR A 271 6.06 -7.60 8.02
C THR A 271 5.99 -6.18 8.59
N LEU A 272 5.81 -6.05 9.90
CA LEU A 272 5.77 -4.76 10.60
C LEU A 272 6.97 -4.60 11.54
N ARG A 273 7.59 -3.41 11.51
CA ARG A 273 8.80 -3.11 12.30
C ARG A 273 8.79 -1.67 12.81
N ASN A 274 9.22 -1.45 14.05
CA ASN A 274 9.49 -0.15 14.68
C ASN A 274 8.42 0.92 14.42
N ASN A 275 7.22 0.70 14.98
CA ASN A 275 6.06 1.57 14.78
C ASN A 275 5.62 2.26 16.08
N SER A 276 4.86 3.35 15.95
CA SER A 276 4.37 4.19 17.06
C SER A 276 2.94 4.70 16.88
N TYR A 277 2.21 4.23 15.86
CA TYR A 277 0.81 4.58 15.67
C TYR A 277 -0.06 4.08 16.83
N ARG A 278 -1.17 4.76 17.06
CA ARG A 278 -2.06 4.57 18.23
C ARG A 278 -3.39 3.92 17.89
N GLY A 279 -3.78 3.87 16.61
CA GLY A 279 -5.01 3.21 16.20
C GLY A 279 -4.89 1.69 16.20
N THR A 280 -6.05 1.03 16.10
CA THR A 280 -6.17 -0.44 16.11
C THR A 280 -5.47 -1.08 14.91
N THR A 281 -4.84 -2.23 15.17
CA THR A 281 -4.31 -3.15 14.16
C THR A 281 -5.26 -4.33 13.96
N LEU A 282 -5.73 -4.53 12.74
CA LEU A 282 -6.66 -5.60 12.38
C LEU A 282 -6.02 -6.55 11.38
N LEU A 283 -5.75 -7.79 11.80
CA LEU A 283 -5.14 -8.83 10.97
C LEU A 283 -6.23 -9.80 10.51
N ASN A 284 -6.70 -9.65 9.27
CA ASN A 284 -7.77 -10.46 8.68
C ASN A 284 -7.31 -11.28 7.45
N GLY A 285 -6.12 -10.97 6.93
CA GLY A 285 -5.59 -11.53 5.68
C GLY A 285 -4.54 -12.63 5.89
N GLY A 286 -3.43 -12.52 5.16
CA GLY A 286 -2.32 -13.46 5.17
C GLY A 286 -1.46 -13.41 6.43
N PRO A 287 -0.29 -14.07 6.39
CA PRO A 287 0.65 -14.09 7.51
C PRO A 287 1.17 -12.69 7.85
N THR A 288 1.18 -12.36 9.15
CA THR A 288 1.81 -11.15 9.67
C THR A 288 3.01 -11.50 10.54
N TRP A 289 4.17 -10.90 10.24
CA TRP A 289 5.37 -10.97 11.08
C TRP A 289 5.54 -9.68 11.87
N ALA A 290 5.59 -9.79 13.19
CA ALA A 290 6.06 -8.74 14.07
C ALA A 290 7.58 -8.86 14.23
N ALA A 291 8.34 -7.88 13.73
CA ALA A 291 9.80 -7.99 13.67
C ALA A 291 10.53 -6.89 14.47
N SER A 292 9.86 -6.41 15.51
CA SER A 292 10.38 -5.51 16.54
C SER A 292 9.40 -5.53 17.72
N ALA A 293 9.86 -5.22 18.93
CA ALA A 293 8.99 -5.19 20.11
C ALA A 293 7.75 -4.28 19.95
N ASN A 294 7.90 -3.12 19.31
CA ASN A 294 6.81 -2.17 19.04
C ASN A 294 6.26 -2.28 17.59
N ALA A 295 6.33 -3.45 16.96
CA ALA A 295 5.91 -3.64 15.56
C ALA A 295 4.46 -3.21 15.31
N MET A 296 3.57 -3.38 16.28
CA MET A 296 2.14 -3.13 16.14
C MET A 296 1.71 -1.75 16.66
N GLY A 297 2.66 -0.86 16.95
CA GLY A 297 2.36 0.42 17.58
C GLY A 297 1.86 0.24 19.01
N THR A 298 0.94 1.10 19.42
CA THR A 298 0.44 1.18 20.82
C THR A 298 -1.07 1.00 20.96
N GLY A 299 -1.78 0.81 19.84
CA GLY A 299 -3.22 0.54 19.85
C GLY A 299 -3.56 -0.92 20.16
N ASP A 300 -4.85 -1.23 20.09
CA ASP A 300 -5.35 -2.60 20.22
C ASP A 300 -4.95 -3.45 19.00
N VAL A 301 -4.77 -4.75 19.20
CA VAL A 301 -4.49 -5.71 18.12
C VAL A 301 -5.57 -6.79 18.09
N VAL A 302 -6.16 -7.00 16.92
CA VAL A 302 -7.10 -8.10 16.67
C VAL A 302 -6.50 -9.03 15.62
N ASN A 303 -6.23 -10.28 16.01
CA ASN A 303 -5.68 -11.31 15.14
C ASN A 303 -6.77 -12.32 14.75
N ASN A 304 -7.32 -12.20 13.54
CA ASN A 304 -8.27 -13.16 12.95
C ASN A 304 -7.61 -14.05 11.88
N ALA A 305 -6.30 -13.89 11.67
CA ALA A 305 -5.51 -14.48 10.59
C ALA A 305 -4.31 -15.25 11.16
N ALA A 306 -3.09 -14.99 10.72
CA ALA A 306 -1.88 -15.58 11.28
C ALA A 306 -0.92 -14.49 11.76
N LEU A 307 -0.49 -14.58 13.02
CA LEU A 307 0.51 -13.69 13.63
C LEU A 307 1.67 -14.52 14.16
N ALA A 308 2.90 -14.08 13.87
CA ALA A 308 4.13 -14.66 14.38
C ALA A 308 5.19 -13.58 14.62
N LEU A 309 6.21 -13.88 15.42
CA LEU A 309 7.38 -13.02 15.59
C LEU A 309 8.46 -13.42 14.58
N ALA A 310 9.19 -12.44 14.04
CA ALA A 310 10.32 -12.72 13.15
C ALA A 310 11.43 -13.47 13.89
N SER A 311 12.27 -14.20 13.16
CA SER A 311 13.28 -15.10 13.75
C SER A 311 14.31 -14.42 14.66
N ASP A 312 14.54 -13.12 14.47
CA ASP A 312 15.43 -12.26 15.25
C ASP A 312 14.71 -11.52 16.39
N GLN A 313 13.40 -11.71 16.54
CA GLN A 313 12.56 -11.02 17.51
C GLN A 313 11.91 -12.03 18.47
N HIS A 314 12.06 -11.79 19.77
CA HIS A 314 11.50 -12.68 20.80
C HIS A 314 10.49 -11.99 21.73
N GLU A 315 10.31 -10.68 21.61
CA GLU A 315 9.31 -9.94 22.38
C GLU A 315 8.34 -9.20 21.45
N LEU A 316 7.05 -9.23 21.73
CA LEU A 316 6.07 -8.36 21.11
C LEU A 316 5.32 -7.60 22.22
N THR A 317 5.58 -6.31 22.32
CA THR A 317 4.94 -5.42 23.27
C THR A 317 3.73 -4.75 22.64
N LEU A 318 2.56 -4.95 23.24
CA LEU A 318 1.30 -4.34 22.82
C LEU A 318 0.85 -3.30 23.85
N GLY A 319 0.76 -2.04 23.43
CA GLY A 319 0.30 -0.95 24.29
C GLY A 319 -1.21 -0.98 24.59
N GLY A 320 -2.00 -1.57 23.69
CA GLY A 320 -3.43 -1.78 23.87
C GLY A 320 -3.78 -3.18 24.33
N SER A 321 -5.03 -3.56 24.08
CA SER A 321 -5.56 -4.90 24.29
C SER A 321 -5.26 -5.83 23.12
N PHE A 322 -5.27 -7.13 23.38
CA PHE A 322 -5.09 -8.17 22.36
C PHE A 322 -6.34 -9.05 22.27
N ARG A 323 -6.82 -9.27 21.05
CA ARG A 323 -7.88 -10.24 20.78
C ARG A 323 -7.41 -11.25 19.76
N GLN A 324 -7.25 -12.49 20.19
CA GLN A 324 -7.08 -13.63 19.31
C GLN A 324 -8.46 -14.11 18.85
N GLY A 325 -8.78 -13.92 17.57
CA GLY A 325 -10.03 -14.33 16.96
C GLY A 325 -10.17 -15.85 16.85
N ALA A 326 -11.41 -16.33 16.70
CA ALA A 326 -11.71 -17.76 16.61
C ALA A 326 -11.08 -18.45 15.38
N SER A 327 -10.88 -17.72 14.29
CA SER A 327 -10.16 -18.19 13.09
C SER A 327 -8.66 -17.93 13.13
N GLY A 328 -8.19 -17.17 14.12
CA GLY A 328 -6.81 -16.72 14.16
C GLY A 328 -5.84 -17.82 14.62
N GLN A 329 -4.58 -17.69 14.21
CA GLN A 329 -3.44 -18.46 14.68
C GLN A 329 -2.37 -17.52 15.25
N LEU A 330 -1.84 -17.86 16.41
CA LEU A 330 -0.61 -17.29 16.96
C LEU A 330 0.49 -18.35 16.90
N THR A 331 1.66 -18.00 16.37
CA THR A 331 2.82 -18.89 16.31
C THR A 331 3.97 -18.31 17.12
N LEU A 332 4.52 -19.11 18.04
CA LEU A 332 5.61 -18.72 18.93
C LEU A 332 6.76 -19.72 18.86
N SER A 333 7.98 -19.22 18.69
CA SER A 333 9.23 -19.97 18.72
C SER A 333 9.79 -20.01 20.13
N ILE A 334 10.24 -21.19 20.57
CA ILE A 334 10.76 -21.40 21.92
C ILE A 334 12.11 -22.10 21.81
N ALA A 335 13.20 -21.37 22.01
CA ALA A 335 14.57 -21.88 21.96
C ALA A 335 15.23 -21.99 23.35
N GLY A 336 14.61 -21.42 24.38
CA GLY A 336 15.07 -21.51 25.77
C GLY A 336 13.96 -21.13 26.77
N THR A 337 14.35 -20.83 28.00
CA THR A 337 13.42 -20.66 29.14
C THR A 337 13.17 -19.19 29.52
N SER A 338 13.80 -18.23 28.87
CA SER A 338 13.71 -16.80 29.17
C SER A 338 12.78 -16.06 28.20
N PRO A 339 11.61 -15.58 28.68
CA PRO A 339 10.66 -14.84 27.86
C PRO A 339 11.29 -13.58 27.27
N GLY A 340 11.02 -13.29 26.01
CA GLY A 340 11.51 -12.08 25.34
C GLY A 340 12.99 -12.14 24.93
N VAL A 341 13.71 -13.21 25.31
CA VAL A 341 15.16 -13.34 25.10
C VAL A 341 15.50 -14.54 24.24
N ASN A 342 14.99 -15.72 24.59
CA ASN A 342 15.23 -16.95 23.83
C ASN A 342 13.96 -17.79 23.65
N HIS A 343 12.80 -17.24 24.01
CA HIS A 343 11.53 -17.67 23.46
C HIS A 343 10.62 -16.48 23.26
N ASP A 344 9.76 -16.60 22.27
CA ASP A 344 8.80 -15.59 21.88
C ASP A 344 7.79 -15.35 23.00
N HIS A 345 7.58 -14.07 23.31
CA HIS A 345 6.73 -13.63 24.40
C HIS A 345 5.91 -12.41 23.97
N LEU A 346 4.64 -12.37 24.39
CA LEU A 346 3.75 -11.23 24.21
C LEU A 346 3.53 -10.52 25.54
N SER A 347 4.07 -9.31 25.68
CA SER A 347 3.76 -8.40 26.79
C SER A 347 2.65 -7.43 26.39
N ILE A 348 1.51 -7.48 27.07
CA ILE A 348 0.29 -6.76 26.71
C ILE A 348 -0.09 -5.85 27.88
N ALA A 349 -0.17 -4.55 27.64
CA ALA A 349 -0.57 -3.59 28.66
C ALA A 349 -2.07 -3.63 28.94
N GLY A 350 -2.89 -3.86 27.91
CA GLY A 350 -4.34 -4.05 28.03
C GLY A 350 -4.75 -5.46 28.44
N ALA A 351 -6.03 -5.76 28.23
CA ALA A 351 -6.56 -7.11 28.43
C ALA A 351 -6.25 -8.01 27.22
N ALA A 352 -6.16 -9.31 27.44
CA ALA A 352 -6.06 -10.29 26.37
C ALA A 352 -7.25 -11.25 26.37
N VAL A 353 -7.85 -11.44 25.19
CA VAL A 353 -8.90 -12.44 24.95
C VAL A 353 -8.35 -13.49 24.00
N LEU A 354 -8.22 -14.72 24.49
CA LEU A 354 -7.69 -15.86 23.75
C LEU A 354 -8.80 -16.61 23.01
N GLY A 355 -8.47 -17.10 21.82
CA GLY A 355 -9.33 -17.84 20.91
C GLY A 355 -8.49 -18.56 19.86
N GLY A 356 -9.11 -19.20 18.87
CA GLY A 356 -8.38 -19.76 17.72
C GLY A 356 -7.30 -20.77 18.10
N SER A 357 -6.18 -20.79 17.38
CA SER A 357 -5.09 -21.76 17.57
C SER A 357 -3.78 -21.12 18.03
N LEU A 358 -3.03 -21.86 18.83
CA LEU A 358 -1.65 -21.57 19.20
C LEU A 358 -0.72 -22.65 18.63
N VAL A 359 0.33 -22.25 17.93
CA VAL A 359 1.38 -23.14 17.41
C VAL A 359 2.70 -22.82 18.11
N LEU A 360 3.32 -23.83 18.69
CA LEU A 360 4.58 -23.71 19.43
C LEU A 360 5.70 -24.50 18.74
N ASN A 361 6.80 -23.81 18.46
CA ASN A 361 7.98 -24.42 17.86
C ASN A 361 9.09 -24.51 18.92
N LEU A 362 9.15 -25.63 19.66
CA LEU A 362 10.17 -25.84 20.67
C LEU A 362 11.42 -26.43 20.02
N THR A 363 12.52 -25.68 20.05
CA THR A 363 13.82 -26.08 19.48
C THR A 363 14.91 -26.25 20.54
N GLY A 364 14.65 -25.80 21.77
CA GLY A 364 15.52 -26.00 22.92
C GLY A 364 15.33 -27.34 23.64
N SER A 365 16.10 -27.53 24.71
CA SER A 365 15.98 -28.67 25.63
C SER A 365 15.27 -28.25 26.92
N TYR A 366 14.25 -29.01 27.32
CA TYR A 366 13.41 -28.66 28.47
C TYR A 366 13.25 -29.83 29.42
N ALA A 367 13.26 -29.54 30.72
CA ALA A 367 12.94 -30.52 31.74
C ALA A 367 11.42 -30.77 31.81
N ARG A 368 11.02 -31.99 32.15
CA ARG A 368 9.64 -32.29 32.50
C ARG A 368 9.17 -31.40 33.66
N GLY A 369 7.99 -30.80 33.51
CA GLY A 369 7.45 -29.83 34.47
C GLY A 369 7.93 -28.39 34.27
N GLN A 370 8.82 -28.12 33.29
CA GLN A 370 9.27 -26.76 33.00
C GLN A 370 8.09 -25.88 32.56
N LYS A 371 7.83 -24.81 33.31
CA LYS A 371 6.84 -23.77 32.97
C LYS A 371 7.49 -22.73 32.04
N LEU A 372 6.80 -22.39 30.96
CA LEU A 372 7.18 -21.38 29.96
C LEU A 372 6.04 -20.37 29.82
N VAL A 373 6.27 -19.13 30.21
CA VAL A 373 5.26 -18.05 30.13
C VAL A 373 5.34 -17.41 28.76
N LEU A 374 4.24 -17.42 28.01
CA LEU A 374 4.21 -17.02 26.61
C LEU A 374 3.46 -15.70 26.39
N ILE A 375 2.48 -15.42 27.24
CA ILE A 375 1.68 -14.19 27.17
C ILE A 375 1.52 -13.65 28.58
N GLN A 376 1.73 -12.35 28.75
CA GLN A 376 1.42 -11.59 29.95
C GLN A 376 0.52 -10.42 29.58
N ALA A 377 -0.67 -10.34 30.19
CA ALA A 377 -1.65 -9.29 29.97
C ALA A 377 -1.96 -8.57 31.29
N ALA A 378 -1.47 -7.34 31.42
CA ALA A 378 -1.64 -6.53 32.64
C ALA A 378 -3.10 -6.16 32.90
N GLY A 379 -3.92 -6.00 31.84
CA GLY A 379 -5.37 -5.79 31.94
C GLY A 379 -6.17 -7.07 32.20
N GLY A 380 -5.51 -8.22 32.39
CA GLY A 380 -6.13 -9.51 32.65
C GLY A 380 -6.25 -10.40 31.40
N LEU A 381 -6.34 -11.71 31.64
CA LEU A 381 -6.46 -12.74 30.61
C LEU A 381 -7.86 -13.39 30.68
N SER A 382 -8.48 -13.61 29.52
CA SER A 382 -9.76 -14.33 29.41
C SER A 382 -9.82 -15.14 28.11
N GLY A 383 -10.83 -16.00 28.00
CA GLY A 383 -10.94 -16.94 26.88
C GLY A 383 -9.96 -18.11 26.99
N ALA A 384 -9.78 -18.83 25.89
CA ALA A 384 -8.83 -19.94 25.76
C ALA A 384 -8.53 -20.19 24.28
N PHE A 385 -7.32 -20.64 23.96
CA PHE A 385 -7.05 -21.22 22.64
C PHE A 385 -7.91 -22.47 22.45
N SER A 386 -8.57 -22.59 21.30
CA SER A 386 -9.35 -23.78 20.94
C SER A 386 -8.45 -24.99 20.62
N SER A 387 -7.21 -24.75 20.24
CA SER A 387 -6.18 -25.77 20.07
C SER A 387 -4.79 -25.22 20.37
N VAL A 388 -3.93 -26.08 20.92
CA VAL A 388 -2.50 -25.82 21.11
C VAL A 388 -1.75 -26.97 20.46
N SER A 389 -0.92 -26.68 19.47
CA SER A 389 -0.01 -27.65 18.87
C SER A 389 1.43 -27.30 19.21
N SER A 390 2.26 -28.31 19.43
CA SER A 390 3.67 -28.13 19.72
C SER A 390 4.53 -29.11 18.93
N SER A 391 5.70 -28.64 18.49
CA SER A 391 6.78 -29.48 17.95
C SER A 391 7.96 -29.48 18.93
N GLY A 392 8.79 -30.53 18.89
CA GLY A 392 9.98 -30.67 19.74
C GLY A 392 9.73 -31.20 21.16
N ALA A 393 8.62 -30.83 21.79
CA ALA A 393 8.16 -31.43 23.05
C ALA A 393 6.64 -31.44 23.18
N THR A 394 6.12 -32.34 24.02
CA THR A 394 4.70 -32.33 24.42
C THR A 394 4.50 -31.32 25.54
N VAL A 395 3.43 -30.55 25.48
CA VAL A 395 3.12 -29.53 26.48
C VAL A 395 1.67 -29.58 26.94
N ALA A 396 1.41 -29.13 28.16
CA ALA A 396 0.07 -28.84 28.66
C ALA A 396 -0.10 -27.33 28.81
N ALA A 397 -1.19 -26.78 28.28
CA ALA A 397 -1.52 -25.37 28.42
C ALA A 397 -2.11 -25.07 29.81
N GLY A 398 -1.79 -23.89 30.34
CA GLY A 398 -2.33 -23.37 31.58
C GLY A 398 -2.46 -21.85 31.53
N GLN A 399 -3.34 -21.31 32.35
CA GLN A 399 -3.50 -19.87 32.49
C GLN A 399 -3.81 -19.48 33.93
N ASP A 400 -3.36 -18.29 34.32
CA ASP A 400 -3.78 -17.60 35.53
C ASP A 400 -4.47 -16.27 35.17
N ALA A 401 -4.70 -15.40 36.15
CA ALA A 401 -5.45 -14.15 35.95
C ALA A 401 -4.81 -13.21 34.91
N THR A 402 -3.49 -13.28 34.70
CA THR A 402 -2.75 -12.35 33.83
C THR A 402 -1.82 -13.04 32.85
N SER A 403 -1.64 -14.37 32.94
CA SER A 403 -0.60 -15.06 32.18
C SER A 403 -1.13 -16.32 31.51
N PHE A 404 -0.74 -16.51 30.25
CA PHE A 404 -0.85 -17.81 29.57
C PHE A 404 0.54 -18.46 29.52
N PHE A 405 0.60 -19.74 29.83
CA PHE A 405 1.83 -20.51 29.89
C PHE A 405 1.62 -21.95 29.43
N VAL A 406 2.73 -22.63 29.16
CA VAL A 406 2.73 -24.07 28.93
C VAL A 406 3.69 -24.77 29.88
N THR A 407 3.40 -26.04 30.20
CA THR A 407 4.25 -26.91 31.01
C THR A 407 4.66 -28.13 30.19
N VAL A 408 5.97 -28.35 30.06
CA VAL A 408 6.54 -29.50 29.33
C VAL A 408 6.22 -30.82 30.05
N GLN A 409 5.77 -31.83 29.29
CA GLN A 409 5.24 -33.10 29.82
C GLN A 409 6.25 -34.25 29.91
#